data_AF-A0A7M3NJ23-F1
#
_entry.id   AF-A0A7M3NJ23-F1
#
_cell.length_a   1.000
_cell.length_b   1.000
_cell.length_c   1.000
_cell.angle_alpha   90.00
_cell.angle_beta   90.00
_cell.angle_gamma   90.00
#
_symmetry.space_group_name_H-M   'P 1'
#
loop_
_entity.id
_entity.type
_entity.pdbx_description
1 polymer ?
#
loop_
_entity_poly.entity_id
_entity_poly.type
_entity_poly.pdbx_seq_one_letter_code
_entity_poly.pdbx_strand_id
1 'polypeptide(L)'
;MIRSWANPRPAAALVLLFLEIVLLDTGSLSATVALAATAAAGSAFAVCSLLASRAAPAVAPTRVRTAIRDRARRTAFLPQRDPDASGRPRPRAPGHALPATVA
;
A
#
# COMPACT_ATOMS: atom_id res chain seq x y z
N MET A 1 1.35 -4.90 -7.75
CA MET A 1 0.76 -4.11 -6.64
C MET A 1 1.26 -2.70 -6.81
N ILE A 2 0.37 -1.77 -7.18
CA ILE A 2 0.71 -0.35 -7.34
C ILE A 2 0.92 0.17 -5.92
N ARG A 3 2.18 0.41 -5.56
CA ARG A 3 2.53 1.08 -4.31
C ARG A 3 2.13 2.53 -4.51
N SER A 4 0.90 2.91 -4.11
CA SER A 4 0.54 4.31 -4.04
C SER A 4 1.41 4.93 -2.97
N TRP A 5 2.39 5.71 -3.41
CA TRP A 5 3.17 6.51 -2.47
C TRP A 5 2.19 7.53 -1.92
N ALA A 6 1.89 7.42 -0.62
CA ALA A 6 1.13 8.44 0.07
C ALA A 6 1.82 9.79 -0.19
N ASN A 7 1.09 10.75 -0.74
CA ASN A 7 1.62 12.06 -1.04
C ASN A 7 2.06 12.70 0.28
N PRO A 8 3.34 13.03 0.49
CA PRO A 8 3.82 13.53 1.78
C PRO A 8 3.43 14.99 2.04
N ARG A 9 2.92 15.69 1.04
CA ARG A 9 2.49 17.10 1.10
C ARG A 9 1.56 17.44 2.29
N PRO A 10 0.45 16.72 2.54
CA PRO A 10 -0.39 16.97 3.71
C PRO A 10 0.34 16.76 5.04
N ALA A 11 1.20 15.75 5.14
CA ALA A 11 1.99 15.49 6.35
C ALA A 11 3.01 16.61 6.59
N ALA A 12 3.67 17.08 5.54
CA ALA A 12 4.60 18.21 5.61
C ALA A 12 3.90 19.50 6.04
N ALA A 13 2.70 19.77 5.51
CA ALA A 13 1.89 20.94 5.90
C ALA A 13 1.46 20.88 7.38
N LEU A 14 1.05 19.71 7.87
CA LEU A 14 0.70 19.52 9.29
C LEU A 14 1.90 19.72 10.22
N VAL A 15 3.09 19.24 9.83
CA VAL A 15 4.32 19.44 10.61
C VAL A 15 4.71 20.92 10.67
N LEU A 16 4.61 21.63 9.54
CA LEU A 16 4.85 23.08 9.48
C LEU A 16 3.89 23.87 10.38
N LEU A 17 2.59 23.60 10.27
CA LEU A 17 1.57 24.25 11.09
C LEU A 17 1.75 23.96 12.58
N PHE A 18 2.10 22.73 12.94
CA PHE A 18 2.41 22.37 14.32
C PHE A 18 3.66 23.10 14.83
N LEU A 19 4.71 23.21 14.01
CA LEU A 19 5.93 23.95 14.37
C LEU A 19 5.66 25.44 14.58
N GLU A 20 4.82 26.06 13.75
CA GLU A 20 4.38 27.45 13.94
C GLU A 20 3.64 27.62 15.27
N ILE A 21 2.64 26.78 15.56
CA ILE A 21 1.87 26.83 16.82
C ILE A 21 2.80 26.74 18.03
N VAL A 22 3.75 25.81 17.99
CA VAL A 22 4.73 25.61 19.05
C VAL A 22 5.66 26.82 19.22
N LEU A 23 6.08 27.43 18.11
CA LEU A 23 6.95 28.61 18.14
C LEU A 23 6.21 29.83 18.73
N LEU A 24 4.91 29.96 18.44
CA LEU A 24 4.04 30.97 19.03
C LEU A 24 3.81 30.74 20.54
N ASP A 25 3.89 29.49 21.03
CA ASP A 25 3.63 29.11 22.42
C ASP A 25 4.92 28.92 23.28
N THR A 26 6.06 29.44 22.80
CA THR A 26 7.41 29.27 23.41
C THR A 26 7.58 29.80 24.85
N GLY A 27 6.52 30.35 25.46
CA GLY A 27 6.55 30.86 26.83
C GLY A 27 6.25 29.83 27.92
N SER A 28 5.74 28.62 27.60
CA SER A 28 5.32 27.66 28.63
C SER A 28 6.21 26.42 28.71
N LEU A 29 6.78 26.16 29.90
CA LEU A 29 7.55 24.94 30.19
C LEU A 29 6.71 23.68 29.91
N SER A 30 5.40 23.73 30.16
CA SER A 30 4.47 22.65 29.85
C SER A 30 4.41 22.34 28.35
N ALA A 31 4.36 23.35 27.48
CA ALA A 31 4.38 23.14 26.03
C ALA A 31 5.71 22.56 25.56
N THR A 32 6.84 23.00 26.12
CA THR A 32 8.15 22.44 25.76
C THR A 32 8.26 20.96 26.14
N VAL A 33 7.73 20.56 27.31
CA VAL A 33 7.71 19.16 27.76
C VAL A 33 6.75 18.33 26.92
N ALA A 34 5.55 18.85 26.62
CA ALA A 34 4.57 18.16 25.76
C ALA A 34 5.10 17.96 24.33
N LEU A 35 5.80 18.97 23.80
CA LEU A 35 6.48 18.88 22.51
C LEU A 35 7.58 17.82 22.52
N ALA A 36 8.47 17.85 23.53
CA ALA A 36 9.54 16.89 23.67
C ALA A 36 9.02 15.46 23.80
N ALA A 37 7.95 15.25 24.57
CA ALA A 37 7.30 13.95 24.71
C ALA A 37 6.69 13.47 23.38
N THR A 38 6.06 14.37 22.62
CA THR A 38 5.47 14.06 21.31
C THR A 38 6.55 13.73 20.28
N ALA A 39 7.65 14.48 20.26
CA ALA A 39 8.80 14.20 19.39
C ALA A 39 9.46 12.86 19.74
N ALA A 40 9.60 12.55 21.03
CA ALA A 40 10.13 11.27 21.50
C ALA A 40 9.22 10.10 21.08
N ALA A 41 7.91 10.20 21.32
CA ALA A 41 6.95 9.19 20.90
C ALA A 41 6.92 9.03 19.37
N GLY A 42 6.91 10.13 18.62
CA GLY A 42 6.92 10.13 17.15
C GLY A 42 8.18 9.46 16.57
N SER A 43 9.36 9.75 17.13
CA SER A 43 10.61 9.12 16.69
C SER A 43 10.63 7.62 16.99
N ALA A 44 10.16 7.19 18.16
CA ALA A 44 10.02 5.78 18.50
C ALA A 44 9.06 5.06 17.54
N PHE A 45 7.89 5.66 17.25
CA PHE A 45 6.95 5.11 16.27
C PHE A 45 7.54 5.01 14.86
N ALA A 46 8.28 6.04 14.41
CA ALA A 46 8.94 6.03 13.12
C ALA A 46 9.97 4.90 13.02
N VAL A 47 10.80 4.71 14.04
CA VAL A 47 11.78 3.61 14.11
C VAL A 47 11.07 2.26 14.09
N CYS A 48 10.02 2.06 14.90
CA CYS A 48 9.24 0.82 14.91
C CYS A 48 8.60 0.53 13.54
N SER A 49 8.02 1.55 12.90
CA SER A 49 7.43 1.42 11.56
C SER A 49 8.48 1.06 10.50
N LEU A 50 9.66 1.68 10.55
CA LEU A 50 10.76 1.37 9.65
C LEU A 50 11.21 -0.08 9.84
N LEU A 51 11.45 -0.51 11.08
CA LEU A 51 11.83 -1.88 11.40
C LEU A 51 10.77 -2.89 10.93
N ALA A 52 9.49 -2.63 11.21
CA ALA A 52 8.39 -3.46 10.74
C ALA A 52 8.34 -3.54 9.21
N SER A 53 8.58 -2.43 8.51
CA SER A 53 8.61 -2.37 7.05
C SER A 53 9.79 -3.14 6.44
N ARG A 54 10.92 -3.25 7.15
CA ARG A 54 12.10 -4.03 6.75
C ARG A 54 11.92 -5.52 7.07
N ALA A 55 11.17 -5.85 8.11
CA ALA A 55 10.86 -7.22 8.49
C ALA A 55 9.88 -7.91 7.52
N ALA A 56 9.13 -7.14 6.74
CA ALA A 56 8.25 -7.69 5.71
C ALA A 56 9.06 -8.44 4.64
N PRO A 57 8.82 -9.76 4.44
CA PRO A 57 9.58 -10.53 3.45
C PRO A 57 9.39 -9.97 2.04
N ALA A 58 10.49 -9.72 1.33
CA ALA A 58 10.47 -9.32 -0.07
C ALA A 58 10.11 -10.54 -0.93
N VAL A 59 8.81 -10.73 -1.18
CA VAL A 59 8.32 -11.85 -2.01
C VAL A 59 8.12 -11.36 -3.44
N ALA A 60 8.75 -12.03 -4.41
CA ALA A 60 8.50 -11.77 -5.83
C ALA A 60 6.99 -11.90 -6.10
N PRO A 61 6.36 -10.97 -6.86
CA PRO A 61 4.91 -10.99 -7.10
C PRO A 61 4.42 -12.32 -7.70
N THR A 62 5.28 -12.96 -8.51
CA THR A 62 5.05 -14.29 -9.09
C THR A 62 4.94 -15.38 -8.03
N ARG A 63 5.72 -15.29 -6.93
CA ARG A 63 5.70 -16.25 -5.83
C ARG A 63 4.40 -16.23 -5.04
N VAL A 64 3.76 -15.06 -4.91
CA VAL A 64 2.43 -14.95 -4.28
C VAL A 64 1.39 -15.66 -5.15
N ARG A 65 1.42 -15.43 -6.46
CA ARG A 65 0.53 -16.11 -7.41
C ARG A 65 0.73 -17.62 -7.41
N THR A 66 1.98 -18.09 -7.39
CA THR A 66 2.27 -19.53 -7.35
C THR A 66 1.89 -20.14 -6.00
N ALA A 67 2.12 -19.45 -4.88
CA ALA A 67 1.72 -19.94 -3.56
C ALA A 67 0.19 -20.03 -3.41
N ILE A 68 -0.56 -19.07 -3.96
CA ILE A 68 -2.03 -19.15 -4.01
C ILE A 68 -2.48 -20.33 -4.86
N ARG A 69 -1.88 -20.50 -6.05
CA ARG A 69 -2.21 -21.60 -6.97
C ARG A 69 -1.85 -22.97 -6.38
N ASP A 70 -0.74 -23.04 -5.65
CA ASP A 70 -0.26 -24.24 -4.98
C ASP A 70 -1.13 -24.58 -3.77
N ARG A 71 -1.54 -23.59 -2.97
CA ARG A 71 -2.53 -23.75 -1.91
C ARG A 71 -3.86 -24.28 -2.47
N ALA A 72 -4.36 -23.70 -3.56
CA ALA A 72 -5.60 -24.15 -4.22
C ALA A 72 -5.52 -25.60 -4.73
N ARG A 73 -4.34 -26.07 -5.17
CA ARG A 73 -4.15 -27.48 -5.55
C ARG A 73 -4.13 -28.43 -4.34
N ARG A 74 -3.62 -27.98 -3.20
CA ARG A 74 -3.46 -28.79 -1.97
C ARG A 74 -4.72 -28.85 -1.11
N THR A 75 -5.60 -27.84 -1.21
CA THR A 75 -6.87 -27.81 -0.49
C THR A 75 -8.01 -28.13 -1.44
N ALA A 76 -8.76 -29.20 -1.18
CA ALA A 76 -9.97 -29.58 -1.91
C ALA A 76 -11.14 -28.62 -1.61
N PHE A 77 -10.97 -27.32 -1.89
CA PHE A 77 -12.09 -26.40 -1.89
C PHE A 77 -12.90 -26.63 -3.17
N LEU A 78 -14.23 -26.67 -3.04
CA LEU A 78 -15.12 -26.44 -4.18
C LEU A 78 -14.61 -25.20 -4.92
N PRO A 79 -14.25 -25.29 -6.21
CA PRO A 79 -13.63 -24.18 -6.90
C PRO A 79 -14.63 -23.02 -6.95
N GLN A 80 -14.46 -22.04 -6.05
CA GLN A 80 -15.02 -20.72 -6.27
C GLN A 80 -14.40 -20.24 -7.57
N ARG A 81 -15.27 -19.96 -8.54
CA ARG A 81 -14.97 -19.51 -9.92
C ARG A 81 -13.60 -18.85 -9.99
N ASP A 82 -12.71 -19.50 -10.73
CA ASP A 82 -11.40 -18.95 -11.08
C ASP A 82 -11.61 -17.51 -11.59
N PRO A 83 -11.12 -16.49 -10.86
CA PRO A 83 -11.35 -15.08 -11.21
C PRO A 83 -10.66 -14.70 -12.52
N ASP A 84 -9.64 -15.47 -12.94
CA ASP A 84 -8.92 -15.29 -14.19
C ASP A 84 -9.41 -16.26 -15.29
N ALA A 85 -10.34 -17.18 -15.00
CA ALA A 85 -10.89 -18.06 -16.02
C ALA A 85 -11.63 -17.22 -17.06
N SER A 86 -11.43 -17.54 -18.34
CA SER A 86 -12.23 -16.95 -19.39
C SER A 86 -13.70 -17.18 -19.04
N GLY A 87 -14.44 -16.10 -18.80
CA GLY A 87 -15.88 -16.19 -18.62
C GLY A 87 -16.50 -16.94 -19.80
N ARG A 88 -17.72 -17.47 -19.61
CA ARG A 88 -18.42 -18.16 -20.69
C ARG A 88 -18.39 -17.29 -21.94
N PRO A 89 -17.93 -17.79 -23.11
CA PRO A 89 -17.92 -17.01 -24.34
C PRO A 89 -19.30 -16.42 -24.54
N ARG A 90 -19.41 -15.11 -24.37
CA ARG A 90 -20.60 -14.38 -24.80
C ARG A 90 -20.48 -14.32 -26.32
N PRO A 91 -21.52 -14.69 -27.08
CA PRO A 91 -21.56 -14.39 -28.50
C PRO A 91 -21.24 -12.89 -28.63
N ARG A 92 -20.06 -12.56 -29.16
CA ARG A 92 -19.77 -11.19 -29.58
C ARG A 92 -20.66 -11.01 -30.80
N ALA A 93 -21.50 -9.97 -30.80
CA ALA A 93 -22.17 -9.56 -32.03
C ALA A 93 -21.13 -9.55 -33.16
N PRO A 94 -21.44 -10.04 -34.37
CA PRO A 94 -20.48 -10.12 -35.46
C PRO A 94 -19.76 -8.78 -35.61
N GLY A 95 -18.49 -8.75 -35.22
CA GLY A 95 -17.64 -7.58 -35.38
C GLY A 95 -16.97 -7.66 -36.74
N HIS A 96 -16.85 -6.54 -37.44
CA HIS A 96 -16.16 -6.49 -38.72
C HIS A 96 -14.73 -7.04 -38.59
N ALA A 97 -14.37 -7.98 -39.46
CA ALA A 97 -13.02 -8.53 -39.51
C ALA A 97 -12.03 -7.41 -39.84
N LEU A 98 -11.09 -7.15 -38.92
CA LEU A 98 -9.98 -6.25 -39.19
C LEU A 98 -8.98 -6.96 -40.10
N PRO A 99 -8.44 -6.30 -41.14
CA PRO A 99 -7.44 -6.89 -42.01
C PRO A 99 -6.19 -7.23 -41.20
N ALA A 100 -5.73 -8.48 -41.31
CA ALA A 100 -4.49 -8.92 -40.71
C ALA A 100 -3.31 -8.29 -41.45
N THR A 101 -2.50 -7.49 -40.75
CA THR A 101 -1.20 -7.06 -41.27
C THR A 101 -0.26 -8.27 -41.29
N VAL A 102 0.16 -8.67 -42.48
CA VAL A 102 1.28 -9.60 -42.68
C VAL A 102 2.58 -8.79 -42.70
N ALA A 103 3.63 -9.38 -42.13
CA ALA A 103 4.96 -8.81 -41.90
C ALA A 103 5.65 -8.29 -43.17
#